data_AF-A0A7C7DZC7-F1
#
_entry.id   AF-A0A7C7DZC7-F1
#
_cell.length_a   1.000
_cell.length_b   1.000
_cell.length_c   1.000
_cell.angle_alpha   90.00
_cell.angle_beta   90.00
_cell.angle_gamma   90.00
#
_symmetry.space_group_name_H-M   'P 1'
#
loop_
_entity.id
_entity.type
_entity.pdbx_description
1 polymer ?
#
loop_
_entity_poly.entity_id
_entity_poly.type
_entity_poly.pdbx_seq_one_letter_code
_entity_poly.pdbx_strand_id
1 'polypeptide(L)'
;MELNTIMEILQHELDSKRYQHSVNVMDVAVSLAEHYGADAEKARLAGILHDCGKNFKGDAAREYIRKIGYKADEIELMQTKLLHGIIGEHLARTVYGVTDEEILGAIRWHTTGKAGMNLIEKIIYVADY
;
A
#
# COMPACT_ATOMS: atom_id res chain seq x y z
N MET A 1 -5.04 -11.92 9.14
CA MET A 1 -5.43 -11.12 10.32
C MET A 1 -6.81 -10.54 10.04
N GLU A 2 -7.66 -10.34 11.04
CA GLU A 2 -8.98 -9.72 10.83
C GLU A 2 -8.83 -8.23 10.47
N LEU A 3 -9.70 -7.71 9.60
CA LEU A 3 -9.62 -6.34 9.09
C LEU A 3 -9.67 -5.30 10.22
N ASN A 4 -10.53 -5.49 11.22
CA ASN A 4 -10.64 -4.55 12.35
C ASN A 4 -9.31 -4.42 13.11
N THR A 5 -8.62 -5.54 13.35
CA THR A 5 -7.29 -5.53 13.99
C THR A 5 -6.26 -4.82 13.12
N ILE A 6 -6.31 -5.02 11.80
CA ILE A 6 -5.43 -4.30 10.86
C ILE A 6 -5.65 -2.80 10.95
N MET A 7 -6.92 -2.37 10.95
CA MET A 7 -7.30 -0.96 11.02
C MET A 7 -6.88 -0.31 12.34
N GLU A 8 -7.06 -1.01 13.48
CA GLU A 8 -6.60 -0.54 14.79
C GLU A 8 -5.08 -0.33 14.82
N ILE A 9 -4.30 -1.29 14.35
CA ILE A 9 -2.84 -1.17 14.27
C ILE A 9 -2.47 0.01 13.36
N LEU A 10 -3.08 0.09 12.18
CA LEU A 10 -2.79 1.12 11.20
C LEU A 10 -3.11 2.53 11.71
N GLN A 11 -4.18 2.69 12.49
CA GLN A 11 -4.55 3.96 13.11
C GLN A 11 -3.50 4.48 14.11
N HIS A 12 -2.78 3.58 14.77
CA HIS A 12 -1.68 3.95 15.67
C HIS A 12 -0.39 4.27 14.94
N GLU A 13 -0.15 3.65 13.79
CA GLU A 13 1.03 3.92 12.97
C GLU A 13 0.88 5.24 12.21
N LEU A 14 -0.24 5.47 11.52
CA LEU A 14 -0.43 6.64 10.66
C LEU A 14 -0.93 7.87 11.43
N ASP A 15 -0.58 9.07 10.93
CA ASP A 15 -1.25 10.29 11.38
C ASP A 15 -2.74 10.28 11.03
N SER A 16 -3.56 11.03 11.77
CA SER A 16 -5.01 11.00 11.62
C SER A 16 -5.51 11.36 10.22
N LYS A 17 -4.83 12.27 9.51
CA LYS A 17 -5.19 12.64 8.13
C LYS A 17 -4.88 11.51 7.17
N ARG A 18 -3.73 10.85 7.34
CA ARG A 18 -3.28 9.73 6.51
C ARG A 18 -4.11 8.46 6.76
N TYR A 19 -4.51 8.21 8.00
CA TYR A 19 -5.45 7.14 8.31
C TYR A 19 -6.81 7.39 7.65
N GLN A 20 -7.38 8.59 7.79
CA GLN A 20 -8.65 8.93 7.14
C GLN A 20 -8.56 8.83 5.62
N HIS A 21 -7.44 9.26 5.03
CA HIS A 21 -7.15 9.04 3.60
C HIS A 21 -7.23 7.56 3.24
N SER A 22 -6.58 6.69 4.01
CA SER A 22 -6.57 5.24 3.75
C SER A 22 -7.98 4.62 3.85
N VAL A 23 -8.82 5.09 4.78
CA VAL A 23 -10.22 4.68 4.88
C VAL A 23 -11.02 5.13 3.66
N ASN A 24 -10.84 6.37 3.20
CA ASN A 24 -11.53 6.88 2.01
C ASN A 24 -11.11 6.11 0.74
N VAL A 25 -9.81 5.83 0.59
CA VAL A 25 -9.28 5.02 -0.53
C VAL A 25 -9.85 3.60 -0.49
N MET A 26 -9.96 2.98 0.69
CA MET A 26 -10.63 1.68 0.86
C MET A 26 -12.07 1.71 0.34
N ASP A 27 -12.87 2.70 0.74
CA ASP A 27 -14.28 2.79 0.34
C ASP A 27 -14.44 3.02 -1.18
N VAL A 28 -13.59 3.88 -1.76
CA VAL A 28 -13.57 4.11 -3.21
C VAL A 28 -13.10 2.86 -3.96
N ALA A 29 -12.07 2.17 -3.47
CA ALA A 29 -11.55 0.95 -4.07
C ALA A 29 -12.61 -0.17 -4.10
N VAL A 30 -13.38 -0.34 -3.02
CA VAL A 30 -14.52 -1.27 -2.97
C VAL A 30 -15.56 -0.90 -4.03
N SER A 31 -15.95 0.37 -4.09
CA SER A 31 -16.93 0.86 -5.07
C SER A 31 -16.47 0.62 -6.52
N LEU A 32 -15.20 0.85 -6.81
CA LEU A 32 -14.62 0.58 -8.13
C LEU A 32 -14.53 -0.92 -8.42
N ALA A 33 -14.18 -1.74 -7.44
CA ALA A 33 -14.13 -3.19 -7.60
C ALA A 33 -15.50 -3.78 -7.95
N GLU A 34 -16.54 -3.36 -7.25
CA GLU A 34 -17.92 -3.76 -7.55
C GLU A 34 -18.34 -3.31 -8.96
N HIS A 35 -18.00 -2.08 -9.35
CA HIS A 35 -18.34 -1.54 -10.66
C HIS A 35 -17.64 -2.28 -11.82
N TYR A 36 -16.36 -2.60 -11.67
CA TYR A 36 -15.54 -3.21 -12.72
C TYR A 36 -15.45 -4.74 -12.63
N GLY A 37 -16.14 -5.37 -11.68
CA GLY A 37 -16.16 -6.83 -11.52
C GLY A 37 -14.87 -7.42 -10.95
N ALA A 38 -14.17 -6.68 -10.08
CA ALA A 38 -13.02 -7.16 -9.32
C ALA A 38 -13.46 -7.71 -7.95
N ASP A 39 -12.53 -8.38 -7.25
CA ASP A 39 -12.77 -8.84 -5.89
C ASP A 39 -12.77 -7.66 -4.91
N ALA A 40 -13.94 -7.36 -4.35
CA ALA A 40 -14.16 -6.24 -3.44
C ALA A 40 -13.39 -6.39 -2.12
N GLU A 41 -13.17 -7.61 -1.62
CA GLU A 41 -12.43 -7.83 -0.37
C GLU A 41 -10.92 -7.67 -0.58
N LYS A 42 -10.39 -8.07 -1.75
CA LYS A 42 -9.02 -7.71 -2.13
C LYS A 42 -8.83 -6.21 -2.24
N ALA A 43 -9.77 -5.52 -2.89
CA ALA A 43 -9.73 -4.06 -3.03
C ALA A 43 -9.83 -3.34 -1.69
N ARG A 44 -10.70 -3.83 -0.78
CA ARG A 44 -10.81 -3.33 0.60
C ARG A 44 -9.48 -3.41 1.33
N LEU A 45 -8.87 -4.60 1.35
CA LEU A 45 -7.63 -4.81 2.09
C LEU A 45 -6.43 -4.08 1.46
N ALA A 46 -6.34 -4.03 0.13
CA ALA A 46 -5.31 -3.28 -0.57
C ALA A 46 -5.48 -1.77 -0.34
N GLY A 47 -6.71 -1.25 -0.39
CA GLY A 47 -7.02 0.16 -0.21
C GLY A 47 -6.69 0.67 1.18
N ILE A 48 -7.02 -0.07 2.24
CA ILE A 48 -6.67 0.36 3.60
C ILE A 48 -5.16 0.30 3.87
N LEU A 49 -4.43 -0.63 3.25
CA LEU A 49 -3.00 -0.83 3.48
C LEU A 49 -2.06 -0.11 2.48
N HIS A 50 -2.57 0.50 1.40
CA HIS A 50 -1.72 1.06 0.33
C HIS A 50 -0.62 2.00 0.86
N ASP A 51 -0.95 2.78 1.91
CA ASP A 51 -0.09 3.77 2.52
C ASP A 51 0.56 3.32 3.85
N CYS A 52 0.52 2.03 4.21
CA CYS A 52 1.09 1.56 5.49
C CYS A 52 2.62 1.78 5.61
N GLY A 53 3.32 2.00 4.49
CA GLY A 53 4.73 2.41 4.47
C GLY A 53 4.98 3.93 4.53
N LYS A 54 3.93 4.77 4.55
CA LYS A 54 4.05 6.23 4.30
C LYS A 54 4.83 7.00 5.36
N ASN A 55 4.98 6.47 6.57
CA ASN A 55 5.75 7.10 7.65
C ASN A 55 7.25 7.02 7.45
N PHE A 56 7.74 6.04 6.68
CA PHE A 56 9.15 5.90 6.39
C PHE A 56 9.55 6.95 5.34
N LYS A 57 10.33 7.94 5.74
CA LYS A 57 10.75 9.06 4.89
C LYS A 57 12.23 9.35 5.08
N GLY A 58 12.88 9.91 4.06
CA GLY A 58 14.29 10.31 4.13
C GLY A 58 15.19 9.15 4.54
N ASP A 59 16.04 9.36 5.54
CA ASP A 59 17.00 8.36 6.00
C ASP A 59 16.35 7.12 6.61
N ALA A 60 15.19 7.27 7.27
CA ALA A 60 14.45 6.13 7.82
C ALA A 60 13.98 5.17 6.72
N ALA A 61 13.55 5.70 5.57
CA ALA A 61 13.19 4.88 4.41
C ALA A 61 14.41 4.14 3.85
N ARG A 62 15.54 4.86 3.69
CA ARG A 62 16.81 4.29 3.18
C ARG A 62 17.35 3.19 4.07
N GLU A 63 17.27 3.38 5.38
CA GLU A 63 17.68 2.36 6.35
C GLU A 63 16.77 1.14 6.29
N TYR A 64 15.45 1.34 6.21
CA TYR A 64 14.48 0.26 6.13
C TYR A 64 14.71 -0.62 4.89
N ILE A 65 14.82 -0.01 3.70
CA ILE A 65 15.03 -0.78 2.47
C ILE A 65 16.35 -1.56 2.49
N ARG A 66 17.40 -1.02 3.11
CA ARG A 66 18.69 -1.71 3.30
C ARG A 66 18.53 -2.91 4.23
N LYS A 67 17.77 -2.75 5.33
CA LYS A 67 17.51 -3.81 6.31
C LYS A 67 16.77 -4.99 5.68
N ILE A 68 15.83 -4.74 4.79
CA ILE A 68 15.08 -5.80 4.08
C ILE A 68 15.81 -6.33 2.85
N GLY A 69 17.03 -5.84 2.56
CA GLY A 69 17.84 -6.29 1.43
C GLY A 69 17.38 -5.79 0.07
N TYR A 70 16.50 -4.78 0.01
CA TYR A 70 16.08 -4.17 -1.25
C TYR A 70 17.18 -3.25 -1.81
N LYS A 71 17.55 -3.47 -3.07
CA LYS A 71 18.55 -2.68 -3.78
C LYS A 71 17.86 -1.58 -4.58
N ALA A 72 17.64 -0.44 -3.92
CA ALA A 72 17.06 0.72 -4.59
C ALA A 72 18.03 1.35 -5.60
N ASP A 73 17.47 1.90 -6.68
CA ASP A 73 18.21 2.69 -7.65
C ASP A 73 18.47 4.13 -7.17
N GLU A 74 19.20 4.91 -7.97
CA GLU A 74 19.55 6.29 -7.63
C GLU A 74 18.31 7.20 -7.50
N ILE A 75 17.29 7.01 -8.35
CA ILE A 75 16.07 7.82 -8.35
C ILE A 75 15.26 7.53 -7.08
N GLU A 76 15.10 6.26 -6.72
CA GLU A 76 14.43 5.84 -5.49
C GLU A 76 15.13 6.37 -4.22
N LEU A 77 16.47 6.40 -4.23
CA LEU A 77 17.27 6.94 -3.12
C LEU A 77 17.21 8.47 -3.03
N MET A 78 17.10 9.16 -4.17
CA MET A 78 16.88 10.61 -4.23
C MET A 78 15.44 10.99 -3.85
N GLN A 79 14.46 10.25 -4.35
CA GLN A 79 13.03 10.44 -4.14
C GLN A 79 12.49 9.38 -3.18
N THR A 80 12.94 9.41 -1.92
CA THR A 80 12.58 8.39 -0.92
C THR A 80 11.08 8.24 -0.69
N LYS A 81 10.28 9.21 -1.11
CA LYS A 81 8.82 9.09 -1.11
C LYS A 81 8.36 7.92 -1.98
N LEU A 82 9.05 7.55 -3.05
CA LEU A 82 8.69 6.38 -3.88
C LEU A 82 8.82 5.05 -3.12
N LEU A 83 9.67 5.01 -2.09
CA LEU A 83 9.97 3.78 -1.35
C LEU A 83 8.79 3.29 -0.50
N HIS A 84 7.80 4.12 -0.19
CA HIS A 84 6.70 3.69 0.67
C HIS A 84 5.84 2.57 0.08
N GLY A 85 5.72 2.45 -1.25
CA GLY A 85 5.05 1.30 -1.87
C GLY A 85 5.81 0.00 -1.60
N ILE A 86 7.14 0.02 -1.75
CA ILE A 86 8.03 -1.13 -1.50
C ILE A 86 8.03 -1.50 0.00
N ILE A 87 8.14 -0.50 0.87
CA ILE A 87 8.10 -0.69 2.32
C ILE A 87 6.71 -1.20 2.74
N GLY A 88 5.64 -0.64 2.17
CA GLY A 88 4.27 -1.02 2.42
C GLY A 88 3.99 -2.47 2.04
N GLU A 89 4.48 -2.92 0.87
CA GLU A 89 4.40 -4.34 0.47
C GLU A 89 5.06 -5.26 1.50
N HIS A 90 6.27 -4.91 1.94
CA HIS A 90 6.98 -5.69 2.95
C HIS A 90 6.22 -5.73 4.28
N LEU A 91 5.72 -4.59 4.77
CA LEU A 91 4.92 -4.51 5.99
C LEU A 91 3.61 -5.29 5.88
N ALA A 92 2.89 -5.17 4.76
CA ALA A 92 1.69 -5.94 4.47
C ALA A 92 1.95 -7.44 4.64
N ARG A 93 3.08 -7.93 4.12
CA ARG A 93 3.48 -9.33 4.25
C ARG A 93 3.87 -9.71 5.69
N THR A 94 4.75 -8.95 6.33
CA THR A 94 5.39 -9.37 7.60
C THR A 94 4.64 -8.97 8.86
N VAL A 95 3.91 -7.85 8.83
CA VAL A 95 3.19 -7.29 9.99
C VAL A 95 1.70 -7.62 9.90
N TYR A 96 1.09 -7.38 8.74
CA TYR A 96 -0.36 -7.55 8.57
C TYR A 96 -0.76 -8.95 8.10
N GLY A 97 0.22 -9.79 7.72
CA GLY A 97 0.01 -11.19 7.35
C GLY A 97 -0.69 -11.37 6.01
N VAL A 98 -0.57 -10.41 5.09
CA VAL A 98 -1.10 -10.50 3.73
C VAL A 98 -0.23 -11.44 2.90
N THR A 99 -0.87 -12.42 2.26
CA THR A 99 -0.19 -13.41 1.40
C THR A 99 -0.66 -13.38 -0.05
N ASP A 100 -1.74 -12.64 -0.36
CA ASP A 100 -2.27 -12.52 -1.72
C ASP A 100 -1.41 -11.57 -2.56
N GLU A 101 -0.82 -12.08 -3.64
CA GLU A 101 0.11 -11.32 -4.47
C GLU A 101 -0.57 -10.21 -5.29
N GLU A 102 -1.89 -10.25 -5.54
CA GLU A 102 -2.59 -9.14 -6.18
C GLU A 102 -2.72 -7.95 -5.23
N ILE A 103 -3.00 -8.22 -3.94
CA ILE A 103 -3.05 -7.20 -2.89
C ILE A 103 -1.67 -6.58 -2.68
N LEU A 104 -0.64 -7.42 -2.55
CA LEU A 104 0.74 -6.98 -2.36
C LEU A 104 1.25 -6.18 -3.56
N GLY A 105 0.92 -6.63 -4.79
CA GLY A 105 1.21 -5.89 -6.01
C GLY A 105 0.52 -4.52 -6.05
N ALA A 106 -0.75 -4.45 -5.65
CA ALA A 106 -1.49 -3.19 -5.60
C ALA A 106 -0.86 -2.19 -4.62
N ILE A 107 -0.46 -2.65 -3.43
CA ILE A 107 0.27 -1.83 -2.46
C ILE A 107 1.63 -1.39 -3.02
N ARG A 108 2.38 -2.29 -3.65
CA ARG A 108 3.71 -1.99 -4.20
C ARG A 108 3.67 -0.90 -5.27
N TRP A 109 2.71 -0.99 -6.18
CA TRP A 109 2.68 -0.21 -7.42
C TRP A 109 1.70 0.96 -7.41
N HIS A 110 1.01 1.25 -6.31
CA HIS A 110 -0.01 2.30 -6.27
C HIS A 110 0.53 3.71 -6.60
N THR A 111 1.81 3.99 -6.35
CA THR A 111 2.39 5.32 -6.63
C THR A 111 2.87 5.48 -8.08
N THR A 112 3.53 4.45 -8.61
CA THR A 112 4.26 4.54 -9.89
C THR A 112 3.55 3.83 -11.04
N GLY A 113 2.66 2.88 -10.72
CA GLY A 113 2.15 1.91 -11.67
C GLY A 113 3.24 0.98 -12.20
N LYS A 114 2.83 0.06 -13.08
CA LYS A 114 3.74 -0.77 -13.89
C LYS A 114 3.08 -1.15 -15.21
N ALA A 115 3.89 -1.62 -16.16
CA ALA A 115 3.34 -2.26 -17.35
C ALA A 115 2.56 -3.52 -16.96
N GLY A 116 1.39 -3.74 -17.59
CA GLY A 116 0.59 -4.94 -17.37
C GLY A 116 -0.07 -5.01 -15.98
N MET A 117 -0.48 -3.88 -15.41
CA MET A 117 -1.21 -3.89 -14.13
C MET A 117 -2.48 -4.76 -14.20
N ASN A 118 -2.68 -5.57 -13.16
CA ASN A 118 -3.94 -6.28 -12.94
C ASN A 118 -5.06 -5.30 -12.53
N LEU A 119 -6.28 -5.81 -12.38
CA LEU A 119 -7.43 -4.95 -12.13
C LEU A 119 -7.38 -4.30 -10.74
N ILE A 120 -6.96 -5.03 -9.70
CA ILE A 120 -6.83 -4.50 -8.34
C ILE A 120 -5.75 -3.40 -8.29
N GLU A 121 -4.60 -3.62 -8.91
CA GLU A 121 -3.52 -2.62 -9.02
C GLU A 121 -4.03 -1.32 -9.65
N LYS A 122 -4.81 -1.41 -10.73
CA LYS A 122 -5.40 -0.23 -11.39
C LYS A 122 -6.41 0.47 -10.49
N ILE A 123 -7.27 -0.29 -9.81
CA ILE A 123 -8.27 0.24 -8.89
C ILE A 123 -7.60 1.03 -7.77
N ILE A 124 -6.59 0.47 -7.11
CA ILE A 124 -5.89 1.15 -6.01
C ILE A 124 -5.14 2.38 -6.50
N TYR A 125 -4.48 2.31 -7.66
CA TYR A 125 -3.81 3.46 -8.26
C TYR A 125 -4.77 4.63 -8.52
N VAL A 126 -5.99 4.34 -9.00
CA VAL A 126 -6.99 5.38 -9.30
C VAL A 126 -7.71 5.85 -8.03
N ALA A 127 -7.97 4.97 -7.07
CA ALA A 127 -8.65 5.31 -5.83
C ALA A 127 -7.83 6.24 -4.92
N ASP A 128 -6.50 6.19 -5.01
CA ASP A 128 -5.57 7.01 -4.23
C ASP A 128 -5.45 8.48 -4.71
N TYR A 129 -5.97 8.78 -5.91
CA TYR A 129 -5.88 10.10 -6.55
C TYR A 129 -6.96 11.09 -6.09
#